data_AF-A0A6J0RNL2-F1
#
_entry.id   AF-A0A6J0RNL2-F1
#
_cell.length_a   1.000
_cell.length_b   1.000
_cell.length_c   1.000
_cell.angle_alpha   90.00
_cell.angle_beta   90.00
_cell.angle_gamma   90.00
#
_symmetry.space_group_name_H-M   'P 1'
#
loop_
_entity.id
_entity.type
_entity.pdbx_description
1 polymer ?
#
loop_
_entity_poly.entity_id
_entity_poly.type
_entity_poly.pdbx_seq_one_letter_code
_entity_poly.pdbx_strand_id
1 'polypeptide(L)'
;MEQNKEKIRHILQYYYDKGKNASQAANKICAVYGPDTVSISTAQRWFQRFRSGVEVVEDAPRSGRPVVENCDKIAELVERDRHSSSRSIGQELGMSHQKFISISIKKNSIKISQDFFDNPILYHSLILKKLLT
;
A
#
# COMPACT_ATOMS: atom_id res chain seq x y z
N MET A 1 12.12 -7.25 -3.61
CA MET A 1 12.67 -6.10 -4.35
C MET A 1 12.62 -4.77 -3.56
N GLU A 2 11.79 -4.64 -2.52
CA GLU A 2 11.72 -3.45 -1.63
C GLU A 2 13.03 -3.20 -0.84
N GLN A 3 13.63 -4.28 -0.32
CA GLN A 3 14.81 -4.28 0.55
C GLN A 3 16.05 -3.56 -0.03
N ASN A 4 16.16 -3.44 -1.35
CA ASN A 4 17.29 -2.76 -1.97
C ASN A 4 17.20 -1.23 -1.82
N LYS A 5 15.99 -0.66 -1.86
CA LYS A 5 15.83 0.80 -1.81
C LYS A 5 16.14 1.35 -0.43
N GLU A 6 15.66 0.70 0.61
CA GLU A 6 15.91 1.08 2.01
C GLU A 6 17.40 1.03 2.34
N LYS A 7 18.06 -0.08 1.99
CA LYS A 7 19.51 -0.23 2.11
C LYS A 7 20.28 0.93 1.45
N ILE A 8 19.92 1.31 0.24
CA ILE A 8 20.56 2.42 -0.48
C ILE A 8 20.38 3.75 0.25
N ARG A 9 19.21 3.99 0.84
CA ARG A 9 18.95 5.22 1.59
C ARG A 9 19.73 5.28 2.91
N HIS A 10 19.89 4.17 3.62
CA HIS A 10 20.78 4.10 4.79
C HIS A 10 22.24 4.38 4.41
N ILE A 11 22.70 3.88 3.27
CA ILE A 11 24.05 4.18 2.78
C ILE A 11 24.18 5.67 2.42
N LEU A 12 23.12 6.29 1.85
CA LEU A 12 23.09 7.73 1.62
C LEU A 12 23.16 8.53 2.93
N GLN A 13 22.44 8.12 3.96
CA GLN A 13 22.51 8.74 5.30
C GLN A 13 23.92 8.66 5.86
N TYR A 14 24.56 7.48 5.80
CA TYR A 14 25.95 7.31 6.23
C TYR A 14 26.91 8.28 5.54
N TYR A 15 26.77 8.48 4.22
CA TYR A 15 27.62 9.45 3.50
C TYR A 15 27.29 10.91 3.83
N TYR A 16 26.04 11.22 4.13
CA TYR A 16 25.63 12.53 4.62
C TYR A 16 26.28 12.85 5.98
N ASP A 17 26.24 11.90 6.93
CA ASP A 17 26.85 12.04 8.26
C ASP A 17 28.38 12.17 8.17
N LYS A 18 28.99 11.57 7.16
CA LYS A 18 30.42 11.72 6.82
C LYS A 18 30.78 13.04 6.13
N GLY A 19 29.81 13.93 5.92
CA GLY A 19 30.01 15.23 5.27
C GLY A 19 30.35 15.15 3.77
N LYS A 20 30.01 14.05 3.09
CA LYS A 20 30.18 13.93 1.64
C LYS A 20 29.08 14.68 0.90
N ASN A 21 29.29 15.00 -0.37
CA ASN A 21 28.22 15.54 -1.20
C ASN A 21 27.37 14.43 -1.84
N ALA A 22 26.14 14.75 -2.24
CA ALA A 22 25.20 13.78 -2.79
C ALA A 22 25.72 13.09 -4.07
N SER A 23 26.42 13.81 -4.95
CA SER A 23 26.99 13.26 -6.18
C SER A 23 28.10 12.25 -5.89
N GLN A 24 28.96 12.54 -4.91
CA GLN A 24 30.00 11.62 -4.43
C GLN A 24 29.38 10.36 -3.82
N ALA A 25 28.34 10.52 -3.01
CA ALA A 25 27.62 9.39 -2.44
C ALA A 25 27.01 8.50 -3.53
N ALA A 26 26.31 9.10 -4.50
CA ALA A 26 25.72 8.38 -5.64
C ALA A 26 26.79 7.62 -6.45
N ASN A 27 27.89 8.29 -6.80
CA ASN A 27 28.97 7.65 -7.56
C ASN A 27 29.60 6.48 -6.80
N LYS A 28 29.82 6.61 -5.48
CA LYS A 28 30.34 5.51 -4.66
C LYS A 28 29.37 4.34 -4.55
N ILE A 29 28.08 4.62 -4.45
CA ILE A 29 27.04 3.60 -4.42
C ILE A 29 27.02 2.86 -5.76
N CYS A 30 26.97 3.57 -6.89
CA CYS A 30 26.96 2.95 -8.21
C CYS A 30 28.25 2.17 -8.52
N ALA A 31 29.40 2.60 -7.98
CA ALA A 31 30.65 1.85 -8.13
C ALA A 31 30.63 0.47 -7.44
N VAL A 32 29.85 0.32 -6.36
CA VAL A 32 29.76 -0.93 -5.58
C VAL A 32 28.62 -1.82 -6.07
N TYR A 33 27.45 -1.23 -6.33
CA TYR A 33 26.21 -1.96 -6.59
C TYR A 33 25.84 -2.04 -8.08
N GLY A 34 26.57 -1.32 -8.93
CA GLY A 34 26.35 -1.28 -10.37
C GLY A 34 25.86 0.09 -10.87
N PRO A 35 26.02 0.36 -12.17
CA PRO A 35 25.53 1.59 -12.78
C PRO A 35 24.03 1.76 -12.54
N ASP A 36 23.60 3.02 -12.44
CA ASP A 36 22.20 3.40 -12.25
C ASP A 36 21.51 2.87 -10.99
N THR A 37 22.26 2.32 -10.03
CA THR A 37 21.72 1.92 -8.71
C THR A 37 21.00 3.08 -8.02
N VAL A 38 21.60 4.28 -8.07
CA VAL A 38 20.97 5.50 -7.58
C VAL A 38 21.37 6.67 -8.46
N SER A 39 20.38 7.45 -8.91
CA SER A 39 20.65 8.68 -9.65
C SER A 39 21.15 9.77 -8.72
N ILE A 40 21.96 10.69 -9.25
CA ILE A 40 22.41 11.89 -8.52
C ILE A 40 21.21 12.70 -8.01
N SER A 41 20.14 12.83 -8.80
CA SER A 41 18.90 13.52 -8.41
C SER A 41 18.21 12.88 -7.21
N THR A 42 18.19 11.54 -7.16
CA THR A 42 17.63 10.80 -6.02
C THR A 42 18.47 11.03 -4.76
N ALA A 43 19.80 10.96 -4.87
CA ALA A 43 20.70 11.25 -3.75
C ALA A 43 20.53 12.69 -3.23
N GLN A 44 20.39 13.68 -4.12
CA GLN A 44 20.15 15.08 -3.74
C GLN A 44 18.84 15.25 -2.97
N ARG A 45 17.75 14.62 -3.43
CA ARG A 45 16.45 14.66 -2.74
C ARG A 45 16.54 14.07 -1.33
N TRP A 46 17.26 12.96 -1.15
CA TRP A 46 17.50 12.39 0.18
C TRP A 46 18.34 13.30 1.06
N PHE A 47 19.41 13.88 0.53
CA PHE A 47 20.23 14.85 1.25
C PHE A 47 19.44 16.10 1.66
N GLN A 48 18.44 16.53 0.88
CA GLN A 48 17.52 17.58 1.31
C GLN A 48 16.66 17.13 2.49
N ARG A 49 16.11 15.90 2.46
CA ARG A 49 15.34 15.35 3.58
C ARG A 49 16.16 15.24 4.86
N PHE A 50 17.41 14.81 4.77
CA PHE A 50 18.32 14.72 5.93
C PHE A 50 18.62 16.09 6.54
N ARG A 51 18.78 17.13 5.71
CA ARG A 51 18.90 18.52 6.19
C ARG A 51 17.64 19.02 6.90
N SER A 52 16.46 18.54 6.48
CA SER A 52 15.19 18.86 7.12
C SER A 52 14.94 18.09 8.43
N GLY A 53 15.89 17.27 8.90
CA GLY A 53 15.74 16.51 10.15
C GLY A 53 14.85 15.27 10.04
N VAL A 54 14.62 14.76 8.83
CA VAL A 54 13.86 13.51 8.64
C VAL A 54 14.78 12.32 8.93
N GLU A 55 14.62 11.71 10.11
CA GLU A 55 15.41 10.55 10.54
C GLU A 55 14.87 9.21 10.00
N VAL A 56 13.55 9.15 9.69
CA VAL A 56 12.93 7.92 9.18
C VAL A 56 13.22 7.77 7.69
N VAL A 57 14.02 6.76 7.38
CA VAL A 57 14.46 6.39 6.03
C VAL A 57 13.45 5.49 5.31
N GLU A 58 12.57 4.86 6.07
CA GLU A 58 11.48 4.02 5.58
C GLU A 58 10.45 4.83 4.79
N ASP A 59 9.76 4.16 3.86
CA ASP A 59 8.62 4.76 3.21
C ASP A 59 7.44 4.80 4.18
N ALA A 60 6.85 5.98 4.36
CA ALA A 60 5.58 6.08 5.05
C ALA A 60 4.54 5.16 4.38
N PRO A 61 3.59 4.59 5.14
CA PRO A 61 2.49 3.83 4.58
C PRO A 61 1.88 4.62 3.44
N ARG A 62 1.80 4.02 2.25
CA ARG A 62 1.22 4.71 1.09
C ARG A 62 -0.21 5.09 1.47
N SER A 63 -0.51 6.37 1.42
CA SER A 63 -1.89 6.86 1.50
C SER A 63 -2.61 6.37 0.23
N GLY A 64 -3.14 5.15 0.28
CA GLY A 64 -4.04 4.64 -0.74
C GLY A 64 -5.26 5.55 -0.85
N ARG A 65 -6.03 5.44 -1.94
CA ARG A 65 -7.33 6.10 -2.01
C ARG A 65 -8.17 5.67 -0.79
N PRO A 66 -8.68 6.59 0.05
CA PRO A 66 -9.51 6.20 1.19
C PRO A 66 -10.76 5.49 0.67
N VAL A 67 -10.81 4.17 0.89
CA VAL A 67 -11.97 3.32 0.56
C VAL A 67 -12.99 3.36 1.71
N VAL A 68 -12.52 3.69 2.91
CA VAL A 68 -13.25 3.53 4.19
C VAL A 68 -14.44 4.48 4.31
N GLU A 69 -14.36 5.72 3.81
CA GLU A 69 -15.38 6.76 4.05
C GLU A 69 -16.81 6.36 3.64
N ASN A 70 -16.96 5.43 2.69
CA ASN A 70 -18.28 5.00 2.20
C ASN A 70 -18.57 3.51 2.43
N CYS A 71 -17.64 2.74 2.99
CA CYS A 71 -17.82 1.30 3.18
C CYS A 71 -18.97 0.96 4.14
N ASP A 72 -19.08 1.70 5.24
CA ASP A 72 -20.06 1.39 6.29
C ASP A 72 -21.46 1.80 5.87
N LYS A 73 -21.59 2.97 5.22
CA LYS A 73 -22.85 3.43 4.62
C LYS A 73 -23.35 2.48 3.53
N ILE A 74 -22.45 1.93 2.69
CA ILE A 74 -22.83 0.92 1.69
C ILE A 74 -23.31 -0.36 2.37
N ALA A 75 -22.65 -0.81 3.45
CA ALA A 75 -23.06 -2.02 4.15
C ALA A 75 -24.43 -1.84 4.81
N GLU A 76 -24.68 -0.70 5.46
CA GLU A 76 -25.98 -0.39 6.06
C GLU A 76 -27.11 -0.40 5.01
N LEU A 77 -26.88 0.18 3.83
CA LEU A 77 -27.86 0.19 2.74
C LEU A 77 -28.14 -1.20 2.18
N VAL A 78 -27.11 -2.03 2.03
CA VAL A 78 -27.25 -3.42 1.54
C VAL A 78 -27.89 -4.32 2.60
N GLU A 79 -27.65 -4.08 3.89
CA GLU A 79 -28.31 -4.80 4.98
C GLU A 79 -29.78 -4.42 5.12
N ARG A 80 -30.11 -3.14 4.92
CA ARG A 80 -31.48 -2.63 4.92
C ARG A 80 -32.31 -3.21 3.77
N ASP A 81 -31.74 -3.27 2.57
CA ASP A 81 -32.38 -3.89 1.41
C ASP A 81 -31.36 -4.63 0.53
N ARG A 82 -31.37 -5.96 0.63
CA ARG A 82 -30.48 -6.83 -0.15
C ARG A 82 -30.77 -6.80 -1.66
N HIS A 83 -31.95 -6.34 -2.07
CA HIS A 83 -32.35 -6.28 -3.48
C HIS A 83 -32.06 -4.92 -4.13
N SER A 84 -31.53 -3.96 -3.36
CA SER A 84 -31.15 -2.65 -3.87
C SER A 84 -30.06 -2.74 -4.94
N SER A 85 -30.31 -2.10 -6.07
CA SER A 85 -29.36 -2.08 -7.18
C SER A 85 -28.16 -1.18 -6.88
N SER A 86 -26.99 -1.54 -7.43
CA SER A 86 -25.77 -0.72 -7.33
C SER A 86 -25.93 0.71 -7.84
N ARG A 87 -26.88 0.97 -8.74
CA ARG A 87 -27.15 2.32 -9.26
C ARG A 87 -27.97 3.14 -8.27
N SER A 88 -28.96 2.52 -7.64
CA SER A 88 -29.80 3.18 -6.63
C SER A 88 -28.98 3.57 -5.40
N ILE A 89 -28.16 2.64 -4.88
CA ILE A 89 -27.26 2.93 -3.76
C ILE A 89 -26.21 3.99 -4.14
N GLY A 90 -25.72 3.95 -5.39
CA GLY A 90 -24.83 4.99 -5.91
C GLY A 90 -25.47 6.38 -5.90
N GLN A 91 -26.72 6.50 -6.38
CA GLN A 91 -27.46 7.76 -6.38
C GLN A 91 -27.71 8.30 -4.97
N GLU A 92 -28.11 7.43 -4.03
CA GLU A 92 -28.36 7.81 -2.63
C GLU A 92 -27.10 8.33 -1.94
N LEU A 93 -25.94 7.75 -2.26
CA LEU A 93 -24.64 8.15 -1.71
C LEU A 93 -23.92 9.23 -2.55
N GLY A 94 -24.55 9.77 -3.60
CA GLY A 94 -23.92 10.74 -4.51
C GLY A 94 -22.67 10.20 -5.22
N MET A 95 -22.60 8.88 -5.44
CA MET A 95 -21.47 8.19 -6.05
C MET A 95 -21.78 7.70 -7.46
N SER A 96 -20.76 7.69 -8.32
CA SER A 96 -20.87 7.02 -9.61
C SER A 96 -20.97 5.50 -9.44
N HIS A 97 -21.67 4.84 -10.37
CA HIS A 97 -21.79 3.38 -10.40
C HIS A 97 -20.43 2.66 -10.39
N GLN A 98 -19.44 3.20 -11.09
CA GLN A 98 -18.07 2.69 -11.10
C GLN A 98 -17.40 2.81 -9.72
N LYS A 99 -17.62 3.93 -9.01
CA LYS A 99 -17.11 4.12 -7.64
C LYS A 99 -17.73 3.10 -6.70
N PHE A 100 -19.05 2.87 -6.77
CA PHE A 100 -19.74 1.84 -5.99
C PHE A 100 -19.15 0.44 -6.24
N ILE A 101 -19.09 -0.02 -7.51
CA ILE A 101 -18.54 -1.34 -7.86
C ILE A 101 -17.11 -1.50 -7.32
N SER A 102 -16.27 -0.47 -7.48
CA SER A 102 -14.89 -0.52 -7.01
C SER A 102 -14.75 -0.67 -5.49
N ILE A 103 -15.67 -0.08 -4.72
CA ILE A 103 -15.68 -0.16 -3.26
C ILE A 103 -16.26 -1.52 -2.82
N SER A 104 -17.37 -1.96 -3.41
CA SER A 104 -18.04 -3.21 -3.06
C SER A 104 -17.18 -4.45 -3.35
N ILE A 105 -16.48 -4.48 -4.49
CA ILE A 105 -15.51 -5.54 -4.80
C ILE A 105 -14.39 -5.55 -3.76
N LYS A 106 -13.81 -4.39 -3.45
CA LYS A 106 -12.72 -4.29 -2.46
C LYS A 106 -13.17 -4.69 -1.05
N LYS A 107 -14.36 -4.27 -0.61
CA LYS A 107 -14.90 -4.65 0.72
C LYS A 107 -15.13 -6.15 0.81
N ASN A 108 -15.65 -6.79 -0.24
CA ASN A 108 -15.78 -8.25 -0.28
C ASN A 108 -14.41 -8.94 -0.28
N SER A 109 -13.42 -8.45 -1.02
CA SER A 109 -12.05 -9.00 -0.96
C SER A 109 -11.42 -8.87 0.42
N ILE A 110 -11.61 -7.73 1.10
CA ILE A 110 -11.10 -7.49 2.46
C ILE A 110 -11.83 -8.40 3.45
N LYS A 111 -13.16 -8.50 3.37
CA LYS A 111 -13.96 -9.37 4.22
C LYS A 111 -13.56 -10.84 4.07
N ILE A 112 -13.40 -11.33 2.84
CA ILE A 112 -12.93 -12.70 2.57
C ILE A 112 -11.53 -12.92 3.16
N SER A 113 -10.63 -11.95 3.02
CA SER A 113 -9.28 -12.05 3.59
C SER A 113 -9.33 -12.10 5.11
N GLN A 114 -10.12 -11.22 5.72
CA GLN A 114 -10.29 -11.14 7.17
C GLN A 114 -10.97 -12.40 7.74
N ASP A 115 -12.04 -12.88 7.12
CA ASP A 115 -12.73 -14.14 7.49
C ASP A 115 -11.77 -15.35 7.38
N PHE A 116 -10.87 -15.34 6.39
CA PHE A 116 -9.83 -16.36 6.24
C PHE A 116 -8.76 -16.29 7.35
N PHE A 117 -8.37 -15.09 7.79
CA PHE A 117 -7.44 -14.90 8.90
C PHE A 117 -8.08 -15.21 10.27
N ASP A 118 -9.34 -14.84 10.47
CA ASP A 118 -10.05 -14.96 11.75
C ASP A 118 -10.58 -16.38 12.01
N ASN A 119 -10.72 -17.22 10.98
CA ASN A 119 -11.20 -18.60 11.15
C ASN A 119 -10.52 -19.63 10.24
N PRO A 120 -9.20 -19.90 10.41
CA PRO A 120 -8.43 -20.80 9.54
C PRO A 120 -8.92 -22.27 9.54
N ILE A 121 -9.57 -22.69 10.63
CA ILE A 121 -9.98 -24.08 10.88
C ILE A 121 -11.23 -24.44 10.06
N LEU A 122 -12.14 -23.47 9.82
CA LEU A 122 -13.36 -23.71 9.04
C LEU A 122 -13.07 -23.92 7.55
N TYR A 123 -11.98 -23.33 7.03
CA TYR A 123 -11.57 -23.45 5.62
C TYR A 123 -11.09 -24.87 5.27
N HIS A 124 -10.39 -25.54 6.19
CA HIS A 124 -9.98 -26.94 5.99
C HIS A 124 -11.20 -27.88 5.94
N SER A 125 -12.20 -27.65 6.79
CA SER A 125 -13.42 -28.46 6.80
C SER A 125 -14.32 -28.25 5.56
N LEU A 126 -14.37 -27.02 5.03
CA LEU A 126 -15.15 -26.69 3.83
C LEU A 126 -14.48 -27.17 2.54
N ILE A 127 -13.14 -27.11 2.44
CA ILE A 127 -12.40 -27.68 1.30
C ILE A 127 -12.49 -29.21 1.30
N LEU A 128 -12.37 -29.86 2.46
CA LEU A 128 -12.50 -31.32 2.57
C LEU A 128 -13.91 -31.80 2.22
N LYS A 129 -14.96 -31.08 2.63
CA LYS A 129 -16.34 -31.43 2.22
C LYS A 129 -16.58 -31.28 0.72
N LYS A 130 -15.91 -30.34 0.04
CA LYS A 130 -16.07 -30.11 -1.40
C LYS A 130 -15.19 -31.01 -2.28
N LEU A 131 -14.20 -31.70 -1.70
CA LEU A 131 -13.36 -32.70 -2.38
C LEU A 131 -13.82 -34.15 -2.13
N LEU A 132 -14.75 -34.37 -1.18
CA LEU A 132 -15.29 -35.68 -0.81
C LEU A 132 -16.79 -35.83 -1.15
N THR A 133 -17.34 -34.96 -2.01
CA THR A 133 -18.59 -35.18 -2.75
C THR A 133 -18.34 -34.94 -4.23
#